data_AF-A0A3Q2QHP6-F1
#
_entry.id   AF-A0A3Q2QHP6-F1
#
_cell.length_a   1.000
_cell.length_b   1.000
_cell.length_c   1.000
_cell.angle_alpha   90.00
_cell.angle_beta   90.00
_cell.angle_gamma   90.00
#
_symmetry.space_group_name_H-M   'P 1'
#
loop_
_entity.id
_entity.type
_entity.pdbx_description
1 polymer ?
#
loop_
_entity_poly.entity_id
_entity_poly.type
_entity_poly.pdbx_seq_one_letter_code
_entity_poly.pdbx_strand_id
1 'polypeptide(L)'
;VLESKMRTGTESAAVNGAAPEAGRLSNGAEERPQRFAFSAEPSMEDIRRMQAEFTDERAWNKFHQPRNLLLAMVGEVGEVAELFQWRGEVAEGLPDWSESEREQLAHELSDVLIYLVELAEKCRVDLPQAVLRKMALNRLKYPASKVHGSAKKYTEYKD
;
A
#
# COMPACT_ATOMS: atom_id res chain seq x y z
N VAL A 1 44.25 -22.61 39.77
CA VAL A 1 44.14 -23.58 40.88
C VAL A 1 42.73 -24.16 40.76
N LEU A 2 42.46 -25.33 40.19
CA LEU A 2 43.20 -26.59 40.11
C LEU A 2 42.94 -27.30 38.77
N GLU A 3 43.98 -27.98 38.29
CA GLU A 3 43.88 -29.14 37.39
C GLU A 3 43.22 -30.31 38.13
N SER A 4 42.52 -31.20 37.42
CA SER A 4 42.85 -32.63 37.52
C SER A 4 42.26 -33.45 36.37
N LYS A 5 43.14 -34.27 35.80
CA LYS A 5 42.93 -35.26 34.74
C LYS A 5 42.30 -36.53 35.33
N MET A 6 41.61 -37.32 34.50
CA MET A 6 41.91 -38.76 34.41
C MET A 6 41.45 -39.35 33.08
N ARG A 7 42.40 -40.08 32.47
CA ARG A 7 42.30 -40.90 31.25
C ARG A 7 41.51 -42.19 31.53
N THR A 8 40.91 -42.76 30.49
CA THR A 8 41.28 -44.09 29.96
C THR A 8 40.55 -44.32 28.64
N GLY A 9 41.29 -44.76 27.63
CA GLY A 9 40.74 -45.17 26.34
C GLY A 9 40.69 -46.68 26.22
N THR A 10 39.94 -47.15 25.22
CA THR A 10 40.21 -48.38 24.49
C THR A 10 39.65 -48.24 23.08
N GLU A 11 40.50 -48.55 22.11
CA GLU A 11 40.30 -48.47 20.66
C GLU A 11 39.40 -49.59 20.13
N SER A 12 38.77 -49.37 18.97
CA SER A 12 38.87 -50.31 17.84
C SER A 12 38.40 -49.64 16.54
N ALA A 13 39.13 -49.90 15.47
CA ALA A 13 39.09 -49.26 14.16
C ALA A 13 38.21 -49.97 13.11
N ALA A 14 37.73 -49.21 12.12
CA ALA A 14 37.49 -49.57 10.71
C ALA A 14 36.99 -48.28 9.99
N VAL A 15 37.77 -47.52 9.22
CA VAL A 15 38.27 -47.71 7.84
C VAL A 15 37.19 -47.65 6.73
N ASN A 16 37.21 -46.51 6.03
CA ASN A 16 36.97 -46.22 4.61
C ASN A 16 35.55 -46.21 3.99
N GLY A 17 35.25 -45.07 3.34
CA GLY A 17 34.26 -45.00 2.26
C GLY A 17 33.75 -43.57 2.00
N ALA A 18 34.53 -42.76 1.27
CA ALA A 18 34.08 -41.45 0.79
C ALA A 18 33.08 -41.59 -0.38
N ALA A 19 32.03 -40.76 -0.37
CA ALA A 19 31.35 -40.30 -1.57
C ALA A 19 31.04 -38.80 -1.40
N PRO A 20 31.33 -37.93 -2.39
CA PRO A 20 31.04 -36.51 -2.28
C PRO A 20 29.56 -36.30 -2.62
N GLU A 21 28.76 -35.81 -1.68
CA GLU A 21 27.43 -35.33 -2.05
C GLU A 21 27.56 -33.99 -2.77
N ALA A 22 27.04 -34.01 -4.00
CA ALA A 22 27.07 -32.94 -4.96
C ALA A 22 26.51 -31.64 -4.36
N GLY A 23 27.21 -30.54 -4.64
CA GLY A 23 26.75 -29.20 -4.33
C GLY A 23 25.32 -29.01 -4.85
N ARG A 24 24.40 -28.74 -3.93
CA ARG A 24 23.14 -28.07 -4.27
C ARG A 24 23.52 -26.69 -4.77
N LEU A 25 23.60 -26.57 -6.10
CA LEU A 25 23.37 -25.29 -6.75
C LEU A 25 21.95 -24.90 -6.36
N SER A 26 21.85 -24.07 -5.31
CA SER A 26 20.68 -23.27 -5.05
C SER A 26 20.49 -22.44 -6.32
N ASN A 27 19.54 -22.86 -7.16
CA ASN A 27 19.03 -22.01 -8.22
C ASN A 27 18.47 -20.79 -7.52
N GLY A 28 19.25 -19.71 -7.50
CA GLY A 28 18.80 -18.36 -7.21
C GLY A 28 17.80 -17.97 -8.28
N ALA A 29 16.57 -18.46 -8.16
CA ALA A 29 15.44 -17.72 -8.67
C ALA A 29 15.44 -16.43 -7.87
N GLU A 30 15.92 -15.35 -8.46
CA GLU A 30 15.74 -14.01 -7.93
C GLU A 30 14.25 -13.87 -7.63
N GLU A 31 13.90 -13.91 -6.34
CA GLU A 31 12.55 -13.62 -5.88
C GLU A 31 12.28 -12.18 -6.32
N ARG A 32 11.51 -12.02 -7.41
CA ARG A 32 11.03 -10.70 -7.80
C ARG A 32 10.34 -10.11 -6.57
N PRO A 33 10.73 -8.90 -6.13
CA PRO A 33 10.11 -8.30 -4.97
C PRO A 33 8.59 -8.32 -5.16
N GLN A 34 7.88 -8.92 -4.21
CA GLN A 34 6.42 -8.90 -4.24
C GLN A 34 5.99 -7.44 -4.30
N ARG A 35 5.25 -7.09 -5.34
CA ARG A 35 4.67 -5.74 -5.44
C ARG A 35 3.69 -5.56 -4.30
N PHE A 36 3.72 -4.38 -3.70
CA PHE A 36 2.72 -3.99 -2.71
C PHE A 36 1.30 -4.21 -3.26
N ALA A 37 0.42 -4.76 -2.42
CA ALA A 37 -0.96 -5.03 -2.73
C ALA A 37 -1.84 -4.65 -1.53
N PHE A 38 -3.06 -4.18 -1.81
CA PHE A 38 -4.06 -3.96 -0.77
C PHE A 38 -4.74 -5.27 -0.38
N SER A 39 -5.30 -5.30 0.82
CA SER A 39 -6.25 -6.33 1.25
C SER A 39 -7.44 -6.39 0.29
N ALA A 40 -8.04 -7.58 0.13
CA ALA A 40 -9.22 -7.76 -0.72
C ALA A 40 -10.47 -7.08 -0.17
N GLU A 41 -10.52 -6.87 1.16
CA GLU A 41 -11.61 -6.26 1.90
C GLU A 41 -11.06 -5.18 2.85
N PRO A 42 -11.88 -4.17 3.20
CA PRO A 42 -13.26 -3.92 2.73
C PRO A 42 -13.29 -3.41 1.27
N SER A 43 -14.35 -3.73 0.53
CA SER A 43 -14.62 -3.12 -0.77
C SER A 43 -15.15 -1.69 -0.62
N MET A 44 -15.20 -0.92 -1.72
CA MET A 44 -15.83 0.42 -1.70
C MET A 44 -17.30 0.37 -1.25
N GLU A 45 -18.03 -0.68 -1.59
CA GLU A 45 -19.42 -0.84 -1.14
C GLU A 45 -19.50 -1.18 0.35
N ASP A 46 -18.53 -1.94 0.87
CA ASP A 46 -18.45 -2.19 2.31
C ASP A 46 -18.16 -0.91 3.08
N ILE A 47 -17.23 -0.07 2.59
CA ILE A 47 -16.93 1.25 3.17
C ILE A 47 -18.19 2.14 3.15
N ARG A 48 -18.88 2.22 2.02
CA ARG A 48 -20.14 2.99 1.90
C ARG A 48 -21.17 2.52 2.93
N ARG A 49 -21.36 1.21 3.07
CA ARG A 49 -22.33 0.64 4.02
C ARG A 49 -21.95 0.91 5.47
N MET A 50 -20.69 0.69 5.86
CA MET A 50 -20.22 0.98 7.22
C MET A 50 -20.42 2.46 7.58
N GLN A 51 -20.18 3.38 6.64
CA GLN A 51 -20.38 4.82 6.86
C GLN A 51 -21.85 5.21 6.96
N ALA A 52 -22.70 4.63 6.10
CA ALA A 52 -24.15 4.86 6.16
C ALA A 52 -24.71 4.39 7.51
N GLU A 53 -24.33 3.20 7.98
CA GLU A 53 -24.71 2.67 9.29
C GLU A 53 -24.25 3.59 10.42
N PHE A 54 -22.97 3.99 10.43
CA PHE A 54 -22.42 4.91 11.41
C PHE A 54 -23.16 6.26 11.47
N THR A 55 -23.51 6.80 10.31
CA THR A 55 -24.20 8.10 10.17
C THR A 55 -25.67 8.01 10.59
N ASP A 56 -26.35 6.91 10.24
CA ASP A 56 -27.74 6.64 10.57
C ASP A 56 -27.94 6.51 12.08
N GLU A 57 -27.08 5.75 12.77
CA GLU A 57 -27.09 5.59 14.22
C GLU A 57 -27.03 6.92 14.98
N ARG A 58 -26.39 7.93 14.38
CA ARG A 58 -26.16 9.25 14.99
C ARG A 58 -27.15 10.30 14.48
N ALA A 59 -28.04 9.95 13.55
CA ALA A 59 -28.92 10.88 12.85
C ALA A 59 -28.15 12.07 12.22
N TRP A 60 -26.94 11.81 11.71
CA TRP A 60 -26.04 12.84 11.17
C TRP A 60 -26.27 13.15 9.70
N ASN A 61 -27.14 12.40 9.01
CA ASN A 61 -27.50 12.64 7.60
C ASN A 61 -27.91 14.09 7.30
N LYS A 62 -28.49 14.81 8.26
CA LYS A 62 -28.85 16.24 8.11
C LYS A 62 -27.64 17.16 7.88
N PHE A 63 -26.47 16.78 8.38
CA PHE A 63 -25.22 17.53 8.23
C PHE A 63 -24.41 17.09 7.00
N HIS A 64 -24.65 15.88 6.51
CA HIS A 64 -23.91 15.26 5.40
C HIS A 64 -24.52 15.65 4.04
N GLN A 65 -24.58 16.96 3.79
CA GLN A 65 -24.92 17.53 2.48
C GLN A 65 -23.67 17.53 1.59
N PRO A 66 -23.80 17.38 0.25
CA PRO A 66 -22.64 17.28 -0.65
C PRO A 66 -21.57 18.36 -0.48
N ARG A 67 -21.99 19.62 -0.27
CA ARG A 67 -21.05 20.73 -0.03
C ARG A 67 -20.25 20.54 1.27
N ASN A 68 -20.90 20.07 2.34
CA ASN A 68 -20.26 19.91 3.63
C ASN A 68 -19.25 18.76 3.60
N LEU A 69 -19.63 17.64 2.96
CA LEU A 69 -18.74 16.49 2.74
C LEU A 69 -17.51 16.87 1.90
N LEU A 70 -17.71 17.67 0.84
CA LEU A 70 -16.60 18.20 0.04
C LEU A 70 -15.64 19.05 0.89
N LEU A 71 -16.17 19.93 1.73
CA LEU A 71 -15.34 20.79 2.59
C LEU A 71 -14.60 19.99 3.66
N ALA A 72 -15.24 18.97 4.24
CA ALA A 72 -14.59 18.05 5.18
C ALA A 72 -13.46 17.30 4.49
N MET A 73 -13.70 16.70 3.31
CA MET A 73 -12.67 16.03 2.50
C MET A 73 -11.47 16.94 2.19
N VAL A 74 -11.71 18.23 1.89
CA VAL A 74 -10.62 19.20 1.66
C VAL A 74 -9.79 19.42 2.93
N GLY A 75 -10.42 19.41 4.11
CA GLY A 75 -9.73 19.42 5.41
C GLY A 75 -8.77 18.24 5.54
N GLU A 76 -9.26 17.02 5.35
CA GLU A 76 -8.45 15.79 5.47
C GLU A 76 -7.30 15.73 4.44
N VAL A 77 -7.51 16.25 3.22
CA VAL A 77 -6.42 16.41 2.25
C VAL A 77 -5.35 17.38 2.77
N GLY A 78 -5.77 18.41 3.52
CA GLY A 78 -4.88 19.30 4.24
C GLY A 78 -4.06 18.56 5.31
N GLU A 79 -4.71 17.72 6.12
CA GLU A 79 -4.03 16.92 7.16
C GLU A 79 -3.00 15.95 6.55
N VAL A 80 -3.35 15.28 5.44
CA VAL A 80 -2.36 14.52 4.64
C VAL A 80 -1.20 15.43 4.23
N ALA A 81 -1.45 16.63 3.71
CA ALA A 81 -0.39 17.53 3.28
C ALA A 81 0.51 17.99 4.44
N GLU A 82 -0.04 18.20 5.63
CA GLU A 82 0.71 18.60 6.82
C GLU A 82 1.77 17.58 7.24
N LEU A 83 1.53 16.28 7.02
CA LEU A 83 2.50 15.22 7.30
C LEU A 83 3.76 15.29 6.39
N PHE A 84 3.61 15.86 5.18
CA PHE A 84 4.68 15.98 4.20
C PHE A 84 5.31 17.38 4.11
N GLN A 85 4.63 18.43 4.59
CA GLN A 85 4.95 19.83 4.27
C GLN A 85 6.40 20.27 4.58
N TRP A 86 7.04 19.67 5.59
CA TRP A 86 8.41 19.99 6.02
C TRP A 86 9.43 18.90 5.68
N ARG A 87 9.03 17.86 4.94
CA ARG A 87 9.92 16.79 4.48
C ARG A 87 10.65 17.23 3.21
N GLY A 88 11.88 16.75 3.04
CA GLY A 88 12.58 16.82 1.75
C GLY A 88 12.00 15.80 0.76
N GLU A 89 12.84 15.24 -0.12
CA GLU A 89 12.42 14.09 -0.93
C GLU A 89 12.03 12.92 -0.02
N VAL A 90 10.84 12.35 -0.24
CA VAL A 90 10.33 11.22 0.53
C VAL A 90 10.47 9.95 -0.30
N ALA A 91 11.23 8.98 0.23
CA ALA A 91 11.45 7.70 -0.43
C ALA A 91 10.19 6.81 -0.42
N GLU A 92 10.02 6.02 -1.49
CA GLU A 92 8.98 4.99 -1.56
C GLU A 92 9.08 4.03 -0.38
N GLY A 93 7.93 3.63 0.19
CA GLY A 93 7.90 2.75 1.37
C GLY A 93 8.24 3.43 2.69
N LEU A 94 8.56 4.73 2.68
CA LEU A 94 8.72 5.60 3.86
C LEU A 94 9.75 5.09 4.91
N PRO A 95 10.93 4.57 4.52
CA PRO A 95 11.86 3.89 5.45
C PRO A 95 12.27 4.73 6.66
N ASP A 96 12.30 6.06 6.52
CA ASP A 96 12.70 7.00 7.58
C ASP A 96 11.53 7.46 8.46
N TRP A 97 10.32 6.93 8.24
CA TRP A 97 9.13 7.24 9.03
C TRP A 97 8.97 6.21 10.15
N SER A 98 8.72 6.71 11.35
CA SER A 98 8.31 5.93 12.51
C SER A 98 6.95 5.25 12.27
N GLU A 99 6.66 4.23 13.06
CA GLU A 99 5.37 3.53 13.03
C GLU A 99 4.19 4.48 13.28
N SER A 100 4.34 5.39 14.24
CA SER A 100 3.30 6.39 14.56
C SER A 100 3.05 7.37 13.41
N GLU A 101 4.08 7.82 12.71
CA GLU A 101 3.90 8.71 11.53
C GLU A 101 3.21 7.96 10.37
N ARG A 102 3.52 6.67 10.19
CA ARG A 102 2.86 5.82 9.19
C ARG A 102 1.40 5.55 9.55
N GLU A 103 1.10 5.38 10.84
CA GLU A 103 -0.26 5.21 11.33
C GLU A 103 -1.08 6.50 11.14
N GLN A 104 -0.52 7.66 11.47
CA GLN A 104 -1.15 8.96 11.17
C GLN A 104 -1.43 9.11 9.67
N LEU A 105 -0.45 8.81 8.81
CA LEU A 105 -0.69 8.82 7.36
C LEU A 105 -1.81 7.87 6.94
N ALA A 106 -1.88 6.69 7.54
CA ALA A 106 -2.95 5.74 7.25
C ALA A 106 -4.34 6.27 7.68
N HIS A 107 -4.42 6.99 8.81
CA HIS A 107 -5.64 7.66 9.25
C HIS A 107 -6.07 8.74 8.26
N GLU A 108 -5.21 9.70 7.94
CA GLU A 108 -5.58 10.82 7.07
C GLU A 108 -5.95 10.37 5.65
N LEU A 109 -5.24 9.36 5.11
CA LEU A 109 -5.62 8.76 3.83
C LEU A 109 -6.97 8.05 3.90
N SER A 110 -7.30 7.42 5.03
CA SER A 110 -8.59 6.78 5.25
C SER A 110 -9.71 7.80 5.34
N ASP A 111 -9.51 8.92 6.02
CA ASP A 111 -10.51 9.97 6.17
C ASP A 111 -10.84 10.65 4.83
N VAL A 112 -9.82 10.91 3.99
CA VAL A 112 -10.03 11.36 2.60
C VAL A 112 -10.89 10.36 1.82
N LEU A 113 -10.58 9.06 1.91
CA LEU A 113 -11.33 8.01 1.20
C LEU A 113 -12.78 7.92 1.69
N ILE A 114 -12.98 7.99 3.01
CA ILE A 114 -14.29 7.94 3.67
C ILE A 114 -15.19 9.06 3.14
N TYR A 115 -14.73 10.31 3.18
CA TYR A 115 -15.54 11.42 2.69
C TYR A 115 -15.76 11.38 1.19
N LEU A 116 -14.80 10.87 0.41
CA LEU A 116 -14.98 10.69 -1.03
C LEU A 116 -16.09 9.67 -1.34
N VAL A 117 -16.09 8.53 -0.65
CA VAL A 117 -17.11 7.49 -0.82
C VAL A 117 -18.49 8.03 -0.40
N GLU A 118 -18.57 8.74 0.73
CA GLU A 118 -19.84 9.30 1.18
C GLU A 118 -20.34 10.41 0.23
N LEU A 119 -19.46 11.29 -0.24
CA LEU A 119 -19.80 12.30 -1.22
C LEU A 119 -20.35 11.67 -2.51
N ALA A 120 -19.74 10.58 -2.97
CA ALA A 120 -20.22 9.83 -4.13
C ALA A 120 -21.63 9.24 -3.89
N GLU A 121 -21.88 8.68 -2.71
CA GLU A 121 -23.21 8.20 -2.32
C GLU A 121 -24.25 9.33 -2.35
N LYS A 122 -24.00 10.46 -1.68
CA LYS A 122 -24.95 11.60 -1.66
C LYS A 122 -25.18 12.18 -3.05
N CYS A 123 -24.18 12.11 -3.93
CA CYS A 123 -24.29 12.53 -5.33
C CYS A 123 -24.86 11.45 -6.26
N ARG A 124 -25.17 10.24 -5.77
CA ARG A 124 -25.64 9.08 -6.54
C ARG A 124 -24.68 8.69 -7.68
N VAL A 125 -23.39 8.71 -7.39
CA VAL A 125 -22.33 8.28 -8.30
C VAL A 125 -21.89 6.87 -7.93
N ASP A 126 -22.07 5.93 -8.84
CA ASP A 126 -21.40 4.63 -8.78
C ASP A 126 -19.89 4.84 -9.03
N LEU A 127 -19.17 5.04 -7.92
CA LEU A 127 -17.76 5.40 -7.93
C LEU A 127 -16.87 4.30 -8.54
N PRO A 128 -17.02 3.00 -8.20
CA PRO A 128 -16.29 1.93 -8.89
C PRO A 128 -16.45 1.97 -10.41
N GLN A 129 -17.68 2.09 -10.91
CA GLN A 129 -17.91 2.16 -12.37
C GLN A 129 -17.41 3.46 -12.98
N ALA A 130 -17.47 4.58 -12.25
CA ALA A 130 -16.90 5.85 -12.69
C ALA A 130 -15.38 5.77 -12.88
N VAL A 131 -14.68 5.11 -11.95
CA VAL A 131 -13.23 4.86 -12.06
C VAL A 131 -12.91 4.00 -13.29
N LEU A 132 -13.65 2.91 -13.52
CA LEU A 132 -13.46 2.06 -14.71
C LEU A 132 -13.57 2.86 -16.02
N ARG A 133 -14.64 3.67 -16.14
CA ARG A 133 -14.82 4.55 -17.30
C ARG A 133 -13.69 5.58 -17.43
N LYS A 134 -13.28 6.20 -16.31
CA LYS A 134 -12.20 7.20 -16.31
C LYS A 134 -10.86 6.59 -16.71
N MET A 135 -10.56 5.37 -16.28
CA MET A 135 -9.34 4.64 -16.64
C MET A 135 -9.30 4.30 -18.13
N ALA A 136 -10.42 3.87 -18.72
CA ALA A 136 -10.51 3.69 -20.17
C ALA A 136 -10.20 5.00 -20.93
N LEU A 137 -10.77 6.13 -20.48
CA LEU A 137 -10.48 7.44 -21.08
C LEU A 137 -9.00 7.85 -20.89
N ASN A 138 -8.40 7.58 -19.73
CA ASN A 138 -6.99 7.89 -19.48
C ASN A 138 -6.05 7.10 -20.40
N ARG A 139 -6.35 5.82 -20.67
CA ARG A 139 -5.55 4.99 -21.61
C ARG A 139 -5.58 5.53 -23.03
N LEU A 140 -6.73 6.05 -23.48
CA LEU A 140 -6.85 6.69 -24.79
C LEU A 140 -6.09 8.01 -24.83
N LYS A 141 -6.13 8.78 -23.74
CA LYS A 141 -5.47 10.08 -23.62
C LYS A 141 -3.94 9.99 -23.50
N TYR A 142 -3.42 8.91 -22.91
CA TYR A 142 -2.00 8.68 -22.66
C TYR A 142 -1.59 7.27 -23.13
N PRO A 143 -1.50 7.03 -24.45
CA PRO A 143 -1.13 5.72 -24.98
C PRO A 143 0.32 5.40 -24.60
N ALA A 144 0.55 4.18 -24.08
CA ALA A 144 1.86 3.76 -23.57
C ALA A 144 3.00 3.93 -24.59
N SER A 145 2.73 3.71 -25.87
CA SER A 145 3.69 3.91 -26.97
C SER A 145 4.17 5.35 -27.13
N LYS A 146 3.40 6.35 -26.67
CA LYS A 146 3.76 7.78 -26.75
C LYS A 146 4.31 8.34 -25.43
N VAL A 147 3.97 7.72 -24.29
CA VAL A 147 4.24 8.29 -22.95
C VAL A 147 5.21 7.46 -22.10
N HIS A 148 5.75 6.35 -22.62
CA HIS A 148 6.69 5.51 -21.89
C HIS A 148 7.92 6.32 -21.40
N GLY A 149 8.09 6.44 -20.08
CA GLY A 149 9.18 7.21 -19.47
C GLY A 149 9.04 8.74 -19.55
N SER A 150 7.86 9.28 -19.92
CA SER A 150 7.64 10.71 -20.08
C SER A 150 6.38 11.19 -19.37
N ALA A 151 6.52 12.12 -18.42
CA ALA A 151 5.40 12.79 -17.73
C ALA A 151 4.86 14.01 -18.50
N LYS A 152 5.23 14.18 -19.77
CA LYS A 152 4.77 15.33 -20.57
C LYS A 152 3.26 15.32 -20.73
N LYS A 153 2.65 16.51 -20.80
CA LYS A 153 1.20 16.60 -21.07
C LYS A 153 0.92 16.09 -22.48
N TYR A 154 -0.24 15.47 -22.68
CA TYR A 154 -0.66 14.91 -23.97
C TYR A 154 -0.66 15.94 -25.12
N THR A 155 -0.75 17.23 -24.80
CA THR A 155 -0.63 18.37 -25.72
C THR A 155 0.76 18.55 -26.31
N GLU A 156 1.77 17.84 -25.82
CA GLU A 156 3.17 17.97 -26.22
C GLU A 156 3.70 16.80 -27.04
N TYR A 157 2.92 15.70 -27.20
CA TYR A 157 3.29 14.62 -28.11
C TYR A 157 2.81 14.98 -29.51
N LYS A 158 3.69 15.58 -30.30
CA LYS A 158 3.48 15.69 -31.76
C LYS A 158 3.66 14.32 -32.39
N ASP A 159 2.80 14.00 -33.36
CA ASP A 159 2.93 12.83 -34.23
C ASP A 159 4.26 12.82 -35.00
#